data_AF-A0A6B1E9P4-F1
#
_entry.id   AF-A0A6B1E9P4-F1
#
_cell.length_a   1.000
_cell.length_b   1.000
_cell.length_c   1.000
_cell.angle_alpha   90.00
_cell.angle_beta   90.00
_cell.angle_gamma   90.00
#
_symmetry.space_group_name_H-M   'P 1'
#
loop_
_entity.id
_entity.type
_entity.pdbx_description
1 polymer ?
#
loop_
_entity_poly.entity_id
_entity_poly.type
_entity_poly.pdbx_seq_one_letter_code
_entity_poly.pdbx_strand_id
1 'polypeptide(L)'
;MLQKQGEVDAEGTPVRTRSRPASTPTERTSPTQFLREVRGELRKVAWPSRAETVNYSIVVLVTVVVLTAMIYGLDWVFSTFILELFDT
;
A
#
# COMPACT_ATOMS: atom_id res chain seq x y z
N MET A 1 -61.65 -22.46 14.70
CA MET A 1 -61.49 -21.22 13.93
C MET A 1 -60.34 -21.44 12.96
N LEU A 2 -60.65 -21.87 11.73
CA LEU A 2 -60.81 -21.08 10.51
C LEU A 2 -59.49 -20.70 9.83
N GLN A 3 -59.25 -21.40 8.71
CA GLN A 3 -58.69 -20.93 7.43
C GLN A 3 -57.27 -20.33 7.42
N LYS A 4 -56.41 -20.99 6.65
CA LYS A 4 -56.20 -20.59 5.25
C LYS A 4 -55.78 -21.80 4.43
N GLN A 5 -56.76 -22.33 3.70
CA GLN A 5 -56.58 -23.34 2.66
C GLN A 5 -55.61 -22.78 1.61
N GLY A 6 -54.56 -23.53 1.32
CA GLY A 6 -53.74 -23.28 0.14
C GLY A 6 -54.64 -23.42 -1.07
N GLU A 7 -54.73 -22.36 -1.85
CA GLU A 7 -55.41 -22.37 -3.14
C GLU A 7 -54.70 -23.40 -4.03
N VAL A 8 -55.41 -24.48 -4.30
CA VAL A 8 -55.03 -25.54 -5.22
C VAL A 8 -55.81 -25.30 -6.50
N ASP A 9 -55.08 -25.25 -7.62
CA ASP A 9 -55.68 -25.12 -8.93
C ASP A 9 -56.53 -26.36 -9.26
N ALA A 10 -57.41 -26.30 -10.27
CA ALA A 10 -58.40 -27.34 -10.57
C ALA A 10 -57.82 -28.76 -10.79
N GLU A 11 -56.51 -28.86 -10.98
CA GLU A 11 -55.73 -30.09 -11.16
C GLU A 11 -55.03 -30.60 -9.87
N GLY A 12 -55.32 -30.02 -8.70
CA GLY A 12 -54.92 -30.57 -7.40
C GLY A 12 -53.44 -30.41 -7.03
N THR A 13 -52.72 -29.49 -7.67
CA THR A 13 -51.29 -29.26 -7.40
C THR A 13 -51.09 -28.04 -6.49
N PRO A 14 -50.27 -28.10 -5.41
CA PRO A 14 -50.11 -26.97 -4.50
C PRO A 14 -49.37 -25.80 -5.15
N VAL A 15 -50.01 -24.63 -5.22
CA VAL A 15 -49.41 -23.40 -5.73
C VAL A 15 -48.32 -22.91 -4.77
N ARG A 16 -47.06 -23.17 -5.12
CA ARG A 16 -45.88 -22.77 -4.34
C ARG A 16 -45.76 -21.25 -4.33
N THR A 17 -46.06 -20.61 -3.20
CA THR A 17 -45.76 -19.20 -2.90
C THR A 17 -44.38 -18.82 -3.46
N ARG A 18 -44.35 -17.86 -4.39
CA ARG A 18 -43.11 -17.31 -4.95
C ARG A 18 -42.18 -16.88 -3.82
N SER A 19 -41.02 -17.54 -3.73
CA SER A 19 -39.92 -17.13 -2.88
C SER A 19 -39.59 -15.66 -3.12
N ARG A 20 -39.62 -14.87 -2.05
CA ARG A 20 -39.07 -13.51 -2.00
C ARG A 20 -37.62 -13.54 -2.50
N PRO A 21 -37.18 -12.65 -3.40
CA PRO A 21 -35.78 -12.66 -3.86
C PRO A 21 -34.88 -12.40 -2.64
N ALA A 22 -33.91 -13.29 -2.47
CA ALA A 22 -32.94 -13.23 -1.40
C ALA A 22 -32.16 -11.91 -1.48
N SER A 23 -31.95 -11.29 -0.31
CA SER A 23 -31.06 -10.15 -0.13
C SER A 23 -29.71 -10.45 -0.78
N THR A 24 -29.28 -9.58 -1.71
CA THR A 24 -27.96 -9.62 -2.32
C THR A 24 -26.89 -9.64 -1.20
N PRO A 25 -25.99 -10.64 -1.17
CA PRO A 25 -24.86 -10.61 -0.26
C PRO A 25 -24.04 -9.35 -0.54
N THR A 26 -23.70 -8.58 0.50
CA THR A 26 -22.70 -7.50 0.40
C THR A 26 -21.42 -8.11 -0.16
N GLU A 27 -21.15 -7.86 -1.44
CA GLU A 27 -19.96 -8.32 -2.14
C GLU A 27 -18.75 -7.59 -1.54
N ARG A 28 -18.09 -8.23 -0.57
CA ARG A 28 -16.83 -7.74 -0.04
C ARG A 28 -15.78 -7.95 -1.13
N THR A 29 -15.07 -6.88 -1.50
CA THR A 29 -13.96 -6.96 -2.46
C THR A 29 -13.02 -8.08 -2.05
N SER A 30 -12.88 -9.07 -2.93
CA SER A 30 -11.98 -10.20 -2.70
C SER A 30 -10.52 -9.71 -2.70
N PRO A 31 -9.61 -10.29 -1.89
CA PRO A 31 -8.20 -9.91 -1.89
C PRO A 31 -7.53 -10.01 -3.28
N THR A 32 -8.00 -10.94 -4.11
CA THR A 32 -7.56 -11.11 -5.50
C THR A 32 -7.97 -9.94 -6.39
N GLN A 33 -9.19 -9.42 -6.21
CA GLN A 33 -9.66 -8.22 -6.90
C GLN A 33 -8.87 -6.98 -6.44
N PHE A 34 -8.62 -6.82 -5.15
CA PHE A 34 -7.81 -5.73 -4.61
C PHE A 34 -6.39 -5.70 -5.21
N LEU A 35 -5.70 -6.84 -5.29
CA LEU A 35 -4.38 -6.93 -5.91
C LEU A 35 -4.40 -6.57 -7.41
N ARG A 36 -5.48 -6.92 -8.11
CA ARG A 36 -5.67 -6.55 -9.52
C ARG A 36 -5.83 -5.03 -9.68
N GLU A 37 -6.60 -4.41 -8.80
CA GLU A 37 -6.79 -2.96 -8.74
C GLU A 37 -5.48 -2.23 -8.40
N VAL A 38 -4.73 -2.70 -7.39
CA VAL A 38 -3.41 -2.16 -7.00
C VAL A 38 -2.41 -2.25 -8.15
N ARG A 39 -2.34 -3.39 -8.86
CA ARG A 39 -1.46 -3.51 -10.03
C ARG A 39 -1.86 -2.55 -11.16
N GLY A 40 -3.16 -2.28 -11.32
CA GLY A 40 -3.65 -1.25 -12.24
C GLY A 40 -3.14 0.15 -11.88
N GLU A 41 -3.18 0.50 -10.60
CA GLU A 41 -2.73 1.80 -10.11
C GLU A 41 -1.19 1.93 -10.13
N LEU A 42 -0.46 0.88 -9.77
CA LEU A 42 1.01 0.84 -9.81
C LEU A 42 1.58 1.04 -11.22
N ARG A 43 0.81 0.77 -12.28
CA ARG A 43 1.20 1.07 -13.66
C ARG A 43 1.12 2.55 -14.00
N LYS A 44 0.37 3.35 -13.23
CA LYS A 44 0.34 4.81 -13.36
C LYS A 44 1.53 5.48 -12.67
N VAL A 45 2.24 4.76 -11.80
CA VAL A 45 3.45 5.27 -11.17
C VAL A 45 4.53 5.39 -12.24
N ALA A 46 5.01 6.61 -12.44
CA ALA A 46 6.15 6.88 -13.29
C ALA A 46 7.42 6.38 -12.58
N TRP A 47 7.80 5.13 -12.86
CA TRP A 47 9.05 4.59 -12.36
C TRP A 47 10.21 5.32 -13.04
N PRO A 48 11.19 5.82 -12.26
CA PRO A 48 12.29 6.60 -12.80
C PRO A 48 13.10 5.77 -13.78
N SER A 49 13.67 6.44 -14.78
CA SER A 49 14.59 5.79 -15.70
C SER A 49 15.88 5.39 -14.97
N ARG A 50 16.60 4.36 -15.46
CA ARG A 50 17.88 3.95 -14.89
C ARG A 50 18.88 5.12 -14.81
N ALA A 51 18.88 5.98 -15.82
CA ALA A 51 19.72 7.16 -15.86
C ALA A 51 19.37 8.17 -14.76
N GLU A 52 18.08 8.41 -14.54
CA GLU A 52 17.59 9.31 -13.50
C GLU A 52 17.94 8.80 -12.09
N THR A 53 17.75 7.50 -11.84
CA THR A 53 18.15 6.88 -10.57
C THR A 53 19.65 7.02 -10.32
N VAL A 54 20.48 6.79 -11.34
CA VAL A 54 21.94 6.94 -11.23
C VAL A 54 22.32 8.40 -10.97
N ASN A 55 21.72 9.36 -11.67
CA ASN A 55 22.00 10.79 -11.47
C ASN A 55 21.69 11.23 -10.04
N TYR A 56 20.52 10.87 -9.50
CA TYR A 56 20.18 11.18 -8.11
C TYR A 56 21.11 10.49 -7.13
N SER A 57 21.50 9.25 -7.39
CA SER A 57 22.45 8.51 -6.55
C SER A 57 23.82 9.19 -6.51
N ILE A 58 24.32 9.69 -7.65
CA ILE A 58 25.59 10.41 -7.74
C ILE A 58 25.54 11.72 -6.94
N VAL A 59 24.46 12.49 -7.06
CA VAL A 59 24.30 13.74 -6.30
C VAL A 59 24.34 13.46 -4.79
N VAL A 60 23.64 12.43 -4.33
CA VAL A 60 23.66 12.02 -2.92
C VAL A 60 25.06 11.56 -2.50
N LEU A 61 25.72 10.73 -3.31
CA LEU A 61 27.06 10.22 -3.02
C LEU A 61 28.07 11.36 -2.86
N VAL A 62 28.06 12.34 -3.77
CA VAL A 62 28.94 13.51 -3.71
C VAL A 62 28.66 14.33 -2.45
N THR A 63 27.37 14.56 -2.15
CA THR A 63 26.97 15.32 -0.96
C THR A 63 27.46 14.65 0.32
N VAL A 64 27.29 13.33 0.44
CA VAL A 64 27.78 12.55 1.59
C VAL A 64 29.30 12.66 1.72
N VAL A 65 30.04 12.48 0.62
CA VAL A 65 31.52 12.58 0.62
C VAL A 65 31.97 13.97 1.12
N VAL A 66 31.34 15.04 0.66
CA VAL A 66 31.68 16.41 1.09
C VAL A 66 31.40 16.61 2.57
N LEU A 67 30.22 16.20 3.06
CA LEU A 67 29.87 16.32 4.47
C LEU A 67 30.80 15.49 5.36
N THR A 68 31.09 14.25 4.96
CA THR A 68 32.02 13.37 5.68
C THR A 68 33.42 13.99 5.73
N ALA A 69 33.92 14.52 4.62
CA ALA A 69 35.23 15.17 4.59
C ALA A 69 35.27 16.42 5.49
N MET A 70 34.20 17.22 5.51
CA MET A 70 34.08 18.39 6.36
C MET A 70 34.09 18.02 7.85
N ILE A 71 33.27 17.03 8.25
CA ILE A 71 33.19 16.55 9.64
C ILE A 71 34.55 15.96 10.05
N TYR A 72 35.13 15.11 9.22
CA TYR A 72 36.45 14.52 9.48
C TYR A 72 37.54 15.58 9.67
N GLY A 73 37.56 16.60 8.80
CA GLY A 73 38.52 17.70 8.94
C GLY A 73 38.32 18.48 10.25
N LEU A 74 37.07 18.73 10.63
CA LEU A 74 36.74 19.41 11.87
C LEU A 74 37.14 18.58 13.10
N ASP A 75 36.85 17.27 13.10
CA ASP A 75 37.24 16.34 14.16
C ASP A 75 38.76 16.26 14.32
N TRP A 76 39.50 16.29 13.21
CA TRP A 76 40.97 16.30 13.22
C TRP A 76 41.54 17.56 13.87
N VAL A 77 40.98 18.73 13.54
CA VAL A 77 41.35 20.02 14.15
C VAL A 77 41.05 20.00 15.64
N PHE A 78 39.84 19.59 16.04
CA PHE A 78 39.48 19.51 17.46
C PHE A 78 40.35 18.52 18.23
N SER A 79 40.64 17.34 17.66
CA SER A 79 41.48 16.34 18.32
C SER A 79 42.88 16.88 18.60
N THR A 80 43.47 17.56 17.63
CA THR A 80 44.81 18.16 17.80
C THR A 80 44.80 19.27 18.85
N PHE A 81 43.80 20.17 18.78
CA PHE A 81 43.67 21.29 19.72
C PHE A 81 43.42 20.83 21.17
N ILE A 82 42.60 19.79 21.34
CA ILE A 82 42.33 19.18 22.64
C ILE A 82 43.62 18.58 23.22
N LEU A 83 44.38 17.82 22.42
CA LEU A 83 45.62 17.21 22.89
C LEU A 83 46.64 18.26 23.36
N GLU A 84 46.82 19.35 22.62
CA GLU A 84 47.73 20.44 23.04
C GLU A 84 47.25 21.13 24.32
N LEU A 85 45.93 21.33 24.50
CA LEU A 85 45.38 21.96 25.69
C LEU A 85 45.55 21.10 26.96
N PHE A 86 45.43 19.78 26.84
CA PHE A 86 45.54 18.86 27.98
C PHE A 86 46.98 18.43 28.30
N ASP A 87 47.90 18.54 27.32
CA ASP A 87 49.33 18.25 27.51
C ASP A 87 50.14 19.48 27.99
N THR A 88 49.50 20.67 28.04
CA THR A 88 50.02 21.91 28.65
C THR A 88 49.56 22.05 30.10
#